data_AF-A0A544YNV1-F1
#
_entry.id   AF-A0A544YNV1-F1
#
_cell.length_a   1.000
_cell.length_b   1.000
_cell.length_c   1.000
_cell.angle_alpha   90.00
_cell.angle_beta   90.00
_cell.angle_gamma   90.00
#
_symmetry.space_group_name_H-M   'P 1'
#
loop_
_entity.id
_entity.type
_entity.pdbx_description
1 polymer ?
#
loop_
_entity_poly.entity_id
_entity_poly.type
_entity_poly.pdbx_seq_one_letter_code
_entity_poly.pdbx_strand_id
1 'polypeptide(L)'
;MTTARFDRRPYARVDDLRAMQDLAARLWSPGATWHVGDLAWERFQHTGREHEWPTMLWDAGDSTAAWGWADSGHLGLVADPRHPALAGEVLGWFAATTLATAPAAAPATAPGQVRTVTVSSTETHLFPALERHGYRRAGDGPFFLHMVMDLDDGLPAPRPPAGYRLRTVGDADVPRRAAAHRAAFHPSRVTEESYHAVRRAWPYRPDLDWIAEAPDGSAAAFCLVWLDEANRAARIEPAGTAPGHRRRGCIGRSGSGSAPGASPTAARCSGSAPVRCGSGGCG
;
A
#
# COMPACT_ATOMS: atom_id res chain seq x y z
N MET A 1 -37.27 -0.96 4.51
CA MET A 1 -35.86 -1.16 4.91
C MET A 1 -35.32 0.20 5.30
N THR A 2 -35.08 0.43 6.59
CA THR A 2 -34.51 1.69 7.08
C THR A 2 -33.09 1.78 6.55
N THR A 3 -32.83 2.76 5.69
CA THR A 3 -31.47 3.09 5.22
C THR A 3 -30.63 3.34 6.47
N ALA A 4 -29.62 2.50 6.73
CA ALA A 4 -28.69 2.75 7.82
C ALA A 4 -28.09 4.14 7.60
N ARG A 5 -28.27 5.03 8.58
CA ARG A 5 -27.71 6.38 8.51
C ARG A 5 -26.25 6.27 8.94
N PHE A 6 -25.34 6.59 8.03
CA PHE A 6 -23.92 6.68 8.30
C PHE A 6 -23.54 8.15 8.41
N ASP A 7 -22.77 8.50 9.42
CA ASP A 7 -22.18 9.83 9.50
C ASP A 7 -20.90 9.84 8.69
N ARG A 8 -20.74 10.83 7.80
CA ARG A 8 -19.54 10.96 6.96
C ARG A 8 -18.74 12.18 7.36
N ARG A 9 -17.43 12.06 7.33
CA ARG A 9 -16.51 13.16 7.65
C ARG A 9 -15.22 13.09 6.83
N PRO A 10 -14.68 14.25 6.40
CA PRO A 10 -13.38 14.28 5.77
C PRO A 10 -12.30 13.88 6.79
N TYR A 11 -11.22 13.28 6.30
CA TYR A 11 -9.99 13.12 7.07
C TYR A 11 -9.45 14.50 7.46
N ALA A 12 -9.09 14.67 8.73
CA ALA A 12 -8.56 15.93 9.26
C ALA A 12 -7.27 15.73 10.06
N ARG A 13 -7.09 14.60 10.74
CA ARG A 13 -6.00 14.41 11.71
C ARG A 13 -5.55 12.96 11.85
N VAL A 14 -4.46 12.75 12.59
CA VAL A 14 -3.86 11.42 12.80
C VAL A 14 -4.83 10.42 13.45
N ASP A 15 -5.77 10.88 14.27
CA ASP A 15 -6.80 10.02 14.86
C ASP A 15 -7.69 9.38 13.78
N ASP A 16 -7.87 10.05 12.64
CA ASP A 16 -8.63 9.51 11.51
C ASP A 16 -7.83 8.42 10.79
N LEU A 17 -6.50 8.58 10.72
CA LEU A 17 -5.63 7.50 10.23
C LEU A 17 -5.71 6.28 11.14
N ARG A 18 -5.70 6.50 12.46
CA ARG A 18 -5.89 5.41 13.43
C ARG A 18 -7.24 4.72 13.23
N ALA A 19 -8.33 5.46 13.01
CA ALA A 19 -9.63 4.89 12.71
C ALA A 19 -9.65 4.07 11.39
N MET A 20 -8.97 4.56 10.35
CA MET A 20 -8.80 3.81 9.09
C MET A 20 -8.02 2.51 9.30
N GLN A 21 -6.92 2.59 10.07
CA GLN A 21 -6.09 1.44 10.43
C GLN A 21 -6.85 0.43 11.28
N ASP A 22 -7.64 0.87 12.24
CA ASP A 22 -8.44 -0.01 13.08
C ASP A 22 -9.49 -0.76 12.24
N LEU A 23 -10.11 -0.12 11.24
CA LEU A 23 -10.99 -0.81 10.29
C LEU A 23 -10.23 -1.82 9.43
N ALA A 24 -9.05 -1.44 8.91
CA ALA A 24 -8.21 -2.34 8.12
C ALA A 24 -7.78 -3.58 8.94
N ALA A 25 -7.37 -3.40 10.19
CA ALA A 25 -7.05 -4.49 11.11
C ALA A 25 -8.25 -5.39 11.39
N ARG A 26 -9.43 -4.82 11.67
CA ARG A 26 -10.65 -5.61 11.94
C ARG A 26 -11.10 -6.48 10.77
N LEU A 27 -10.85 -6.04 9.54
CA LEU A 27 -11.23 -6.73 8.31
C LEU A 27 -10.07 -7.51 7.68
N TRP A 28 -8.92 -7.53 8.35
CA TRP A 28 -7.73 -8.14 7.79
C TRP A 28 -7.90 -9.65 7.62
N SER A 29 -7.38 -10.14 6.51
CA SER A 29 -7.25 -11.56 6.20
C SER A 29 -6.08 -11.75 5.23
N PRO A 30 -5.53 -12.97 5.09
CA PRO A 30 -4.62 -13.28 4.01
C PRO A 30 -5.27 -12.91 2.66
N GLY A 31 -4.71 -11.92 1.98
CA GLY A 31 -5.26 -11.37 0.74
C GLY A 31 -6.03 -10.06 0.86
N ALA A 32 -6.25 -9.50 2.05
CA ALA A 32 -6.81 -8.15 2.19
C ALA A 32 -5.95 -7.12 1.45
N THR A 33 -6.58 -6.09 0.86
CA THR A 33 -5.86 -5.07 0.09
C THR A 33 -4.95 -4.22 0.97
N TRP A 34 -5.41 -3.90 2.19
CA TRP A 34 -4.76 -2.96 3.09
C TRP A 34 -4.33 -3.63 4.38
N HIS A 35 -3.05 -3.50 4.70
CA HIS A 35 -2.50 -3.71 6.03
C HIS A 35 -2.37 -2.35 6.76
N VAL A 36 -2.37 -2.38 8.10
CA VAL A 36 -2.23 -1.17 8.93
C VAL A 36 -0.97 -0.35 8.62
N GLY A 37 0.11 -1.07 8.27
CA GLY A 37 1.40 -0.51 7.89
C GLY A 37 1.37 0.21 6.55
N ASP A 38 0.59 -0.28 5.59
CA ASP A 38 0.46 0.34 4.27
C ASP A 38 -0.14 1.74 4.42
N LEU A 39 -1.16 1.89 5.27
CA LEU A 39 -1.78 3.18 5.57
C LEU A 39 -0.81 4.17 6.22
N ALA A 40 0.07 3.70 7.12
CA ALA A 40 1.08 4.54 7.75
C ALA A 40 2.15 4.97 6.73
N TRP A 41 2.65 4.01 5.96
CA TRP A 41 3.65 4.26 4.93
C TRP A 41 3.12 5.24 3.87
N GLU A 42 1.99 4.93 3.25
CA GLU A 42 1.40 5.74 2.16
C GLU A 42 1.09 7.17 2.62
N ARG A 43 0.63 7.35 3.87
CA ARG A 43 0.28 8.68 4.38
C ARG A 43 1.50 9.56 4.58
N PHE A 44 2.60 8.99 5.09
CA PHE A 44 3.73 9.77 5.59
C PHE A 44 4.99 9.68 4.71
N GLN A 45 5.02 8.83 3.68
CA GLN A 45 6.16 8.75 2.76
C GLN A 45 6.37 10.04 1.95
N HIS A 46 5.35 10.91 1.87
CA HIS A 46 5.47 12.30 1.40
C HIS A 46 4.80 13.26 2.38
N THR A 47 5.35 14.46 2.51
CA THR A 47 4.81 15.54 3.35
C THR A 47 4.29 16.70 2.49
N GLY A 48 3.28 17.41 2.97
CA GLY A 48 2.77 18.64 2.34
C GLY A 48 1.91 18.43 1.09
N ARG A 49 1.55 17.17 0.78
CA ARG A 49 0.75 16.78 -0.38
C ARG A 49 -0.61 16.22 -0.01
N GLU A 50 -1.01 16.40 1.24
CA GLU A 50 -2.26 15.86 1.79
C GLU A 50 -3.49 16.38 1.05
N HIS A 51 -3.40 17.60 0.49
CA HIS A 51 -4.42 18.21 -0.35
C HIS A 51 -4.64 17.49 -1.69
N GLU A 52 -3.68 16.68 -2.15
CA GLU A 52 -3.80 15.85 -3.35
C GLU A 52 -4.55 14.54 -3.08
N TRP A 53 -4.80 14.23 -1.80
CA TRP A 53 -5.36 12.96 -1.36
C TRP A 53 -6.69 13.10 -0.60
N PRO A 54 -7.77 13.57 -1.25
CA PRO A 54 -9.08 13.61 -0.63
C PRO A 54 -9.39 12.26 0.02
N THR A 55 -9.70 12.29 1.32
CA THR A 55 -10.01 11.10 2.09
C THR A 55 -11.29 11.36 2.87
N MET A 56 -12.23 10.42 2.80
CA MET A 56 -13.53 10.47 3.48
C MET A 56 -13.72 9.19 4.29
N LEU A 57 -14.28 9.34 5.50
CA LEU A 57 -14.62 8.24 6.39
C LEU A 57 -16.13 8.21 6.61
N TRP A 58 -16.68 7.02 6.76
CA TRP A 58 -18.07 6.76 7.12
C TRP A 58 -18.10 5.99 8.42
N ASP A 59 -18.78 6.55 9.40
CA ASP A 59 -18.96 5.99 10.73
C ASP A 59 -20.35 5.35 10.86
N ALA A 60 -20.39 4.19 11.49
CA ALA A 60 -21.58 3.49 11.95
C ALA A 60 -21.58 3.52 13.48
N GLY A 61 -22.31 4.48 14.06
CA GLY A 61 -22.21 4.81 15.49
C GLY A 61 -20.81 5.33 15.82
N ASP A 62 -20.18 4.76 16.84
CA ASP A 62 -18.88 5.22 17.34
C ASP A 62 -17.67 4.62 16.59
N SER A 63 -17.90 3.89 15.49
CA SER A 63 -16.83 3.19 14.77
C SER A 63 -16.86 3.45 13.27
N THR A 64 -15.68 3.67 12.68
CA THR A 64 -15.52 3.78 11.23
C THR A 64 -15.81 2.44 10.56
N ALA A 65 -16.77 2.43 9.64
CA ALA A 65 -17.24 1.25 8.91
C ALA A 65 -16.82 1.26 7.44
N ALA A 66 -16.45 2.42 6.88
CA ALA A 66 -15.80 2.50 5.58
C ALA A 66 -14.93 3.75 5.47
N TRP A 67 -14.00 3.72 4.53
CA TRP A 67 -13.27 4.90 4.09
C TRP A 67 -12.90 4.80 2.61
N GLY A 68 -12.72 5.96 2.00
CA GLY A 68 -12.21 6.12 0.65
C GLY A 68 -11.06 7.11 0.64
N TRP A 69 -9.97 6.77 -0.03
CA TRP A 69 -8.78 7.57 -0.23
C TRP A 69 -8.55 7.71 -1.74
N ALA A 70 -8.74 8.91 -2.26
CA ALA A 70 -8.58 9.20 -3.68
C ALA A 70 -7.25 9.89 -3.98
N ASP A 71 -6.64 9.57 -5.12
CA ASP A 71 -5.47 10.28 -5.67
C ASP A 71 -5.51 10.16 -7.20
N SER A 72 -5.38 11.27 -7.93
CA SER A 72 -5.08 11.26 -9.37
C SER A 72 -5.99 10.36 -10.25
N GLY A 73 -7.27 10.21 -9.89
CA GLY A 73 -8.22 9.31 -10.58
C GLY A 73 -8.21 7.86 -10.09
N HIS A 74 -7.47 7.56 -9.04
CA HIS A 74 -7.44 6.28 -8.34
C HIS A 74 -8.17 6.36 -6.99
N LEU A 75 -8.79 5.26 -6.56
CA LEU A 75 -9.40 5.10 -5.26
C LEU A 75 -8.85 3.84 -4.57
N GLY A 76 -8.28 4.04 -3.39
CA GLY A 76 -8.19 3.03 -2.34
C GLY A 76 -9.45 3.09 -1.48
N LEU A 77 -10.01 1.93 -1.12
CA LEU A 77 -11.15 1.87 -0.20
C LEU A 77 -11.09 0.64 0.69
N VAL A 78 -11.76 0.76 1.83
CA VAL A 78 -12.18 -0.37 2.67
C VAL A 78 -13.63 -0.12 3.08
N ALA A 79 -14.48 -1.14 3.01
CA ALA A 79 -15.86 -1.08 3.47
C ALA A 79 -16.23 -2.39 4.20
N ASP A 80 -16.81 -2.27 5.39
CA ASP A 80 -17.24 -3.40 6.20
C ASP A 80 -18.39 -4.16 5.50
N PRO A 81 -18.23 -5.47 5.22
CA PRO A 81 -19.26 -6.28 4.56
C PRO A 81 -20.56 -6.39 5.36
N ARG A 82 -20.56 -6.10 6.67
CA ARG A 82 -21.78 -5.98 7.49
C ARG A 82 -22.69 -4.84 7.06
N HIS A 83 -22.16 -3.89 6.28
CA HIS A 83 -22.86 -2.73 5.75
C HIS A 83 -22.73 -2.64 4.22
N PRO A 84 -23.42 -3.51 3.44
CA PRO A 84 -23.24 -3.61 1.98
C PRO A 84 -23.49 -2.32 1.19
N ALA A 85 -24.23 -1.35 1.76
CA ALA A 85 -24.48 -0.05 1.16
C ALA A 85 -23.22 0.84 1.11
N LEU A 86 -22.29 0.70 2.06
CA LEU A 86 -21.15 1.61 2.20
C LEU A 86 -20.22 1.59 0.99
N ALA A 87 -19.99 0.43 0.37
CA ALA A 87 -19.17 0.38 -0.86
C ALA A 87 -19.76 1.27 -1.96
N GLY A 88 -21.09 1.34 -2.09
CA GLY A 88 -21.76 2.26 -3.01
C GLY A 88 -21.61 3.72 -2.61
N GLU A 89 -21.76 4.03 -1.32
CA GLU A 89 -21.56 5.39 -0.79
C GLU A 89 -20.15 5.93 -1.06
N VAL A 90 -19.11 5.10 -0.83
CA VAL A 90 -17.72 5.47 -1.12
C VAL A 90 -17.51 5.70 -2.62
N LEU A 91 -18.05 4.82 -3.48
CA LEU A 91 -17.93 4.97 -4.94
C LEU A 91 -18.68 6.20 -5.46
N GLY A 92 -19.85 6.51 -4.90
CA GLY A 92 -20.62 7.72 -5.22
C GLY A 92 -19.89 8.99 -4.79
N TRP A 93 -19.32 9.02 -3.58
CA TRP A 93 -18.45 10.11 -3.14
C TRP A 93 -17.24 10.28 -4.07
N PHE A 94 -16.56 9.18 -4.41
CA PHE A 94 -15.42 9.24 -5.30
C PHE A 94 -15.84 9.84 -6.64
N ALA A 95 -16.91 9.36 -7.27
CA ALA A 95 -17.43 9.87 -8.55
C ALA A 95 -17.74 11.39 -8.52
N ALA A 96 -18.21 11.91 -7.39
CA ALA A 96 -18.45 13.34 -7.19
C ALA A 96 -17.21 14.16 -6.80
N THR A 97 -16.12 13.50 -6.41
CA THR A 97 -14.88 14.16 -5.98
C THR A 97 -14.11 14.69 -7.18
N THR A 98 -13.85 15.99 -7.17
CA THR A 98 -12.90 16.64 -8.08
C THR A 98 -11.48 16.33 -7.61
N LEU A 99 -10.67 15.76 -8.49
CA LEU A 99 -9.28 15.41 -8.19
C LEU A 99 -8.36 16.33 -8.98
N ALA A 100 -7.23 16.71 -8.38
CA ALA A 100 -6.16 17.34 -9.13
C ALA A 100 -5.71 16.38 -10.24
N THR A 101 -5.54 16.89 -11.45
CA THR A 101 -4.97 16.13 -12.55
C THR A 101 -3.48 15.91 -12.29
N ALA A 102 -3.03 14.65 -12.28
CA ALA A 102 -1.61 14.33 -12.20
C ALA A 102 -0.84 15.00 -13.36
N PRO A 103 0.42 15.45 -13.16
CA PRO A 103 1.30 15.77 -14.27
C PRO A 103 1.51 14.51 -15.12
N ALA A 104 1.21 14.61 -16.42
CA ALA A 104 1.19 13.49 -17.36
C ALA A 104 2.54 12.74 -17.41
N ALA A 105 2.55 11.48 -16.96
CA ALA A 105 3.65 10.52 -17.17
C ALA A 105 3.21 9.29 -17.99
N ALA A 106 2.04 9.34 -18.62
CA ALA A 106 1.58 8.35 -19.60
C ALA A 106 0.79 9.06 -20.71
N PRO A 107 0.82 8.57 -21.97
CA PRO A 107 0.11 9.20 -23.07
C PRO A 107 -1.39 9.26 -22.78
N ALA A 108 -1.91 10.49 -22.76
CA ALA A 108 -3.31 10.80 -22.55
C ALA A 108 -4.17 10.09 -23.62
N THR A 109 -4.98 9.13 -23.20
CA THR A 109 -6.04 8.56 -24.03
C THR A 109 -7.37 9.16 -23.61
N ALA A 110 -7.89 10.03 -24.48
CA ALA A 110 -9.26 10.54 -24.60
C ALA A 110 -9.86 11.41 -23.46
N PRO A 111 -10.86 12.27 -23.78
CA PRO A 111 -11.53 13.13 -22.81
C PRO A 111 -12.49 12.31 -21.94
N GLY A 112 -12.32 12.43 -20.62
CA GLY A 112 -13.03 11.68 -19.59
C GLY A 112 -12.01 11.06 -18.64
N GLN A 113 -11.87 11.62 -17.44
CA GLN A 113 -10.88 11.13 -16.46
C GLN A 113 -11.21 9.68 -16.09
N VAL A 114 -10.42 8.72 -16.60
CA VAL A 114 -10.58 7.30 -16.29
C VAL A 114 -10.40 7.13 -14.79
N ARG A 115 -11.46 6.66 -14.13
CA ARG A 115 -11.46 6.36 -12.69
C ARG A 115 -11.13 4.90 -12.47
N THR A 116 -10.20 4.65 -11.58
CA THR A 116 -9.70 3.31 -11.26
C THR A 116 -9.86 2.99 -9.79
N VAL A 117 -10.09 1.72 -9.51
CA VAL A 117 -10.11 1.17 -8.15
C VAL A 117 -9.26 -0.10 -8.16
N THR A 118 -8.41 -0.29 -7.15
CA THR A 118 -7.75 -1.57 -6.92
C THR A 118 -8.38 -2.23 -5.72
N VAL A 119 -8.87 -3.45 -5.93
CA VAL A 119 -9.45 -4.31 -4.89
C VAL A 119 -8.83 -5.70 -5.01
N SER A 120 -8.73 -6.39 -3.88
CA SER A 120 -8.25 -7.76 -3.88
C SER A 120 -9.27 -8.68 -4.55
N SER A 121 -8.78 -9.77 -5.15
CA SER A 121 -9.67 -10.83 -5.63
C SER A 121 -10.40 -11.56 -4.50
N THR A 122 -9.94 -11.42 -3.25
CA THR A 122 -10.59 -12.00 -2.06
C THR A 122 -11.70 -11.12 -1.48
N GLU A 123 -11.72 -9.81 -1.79
CA GLU A 123 -12.71 -8.84 -1.29
C GLU A 123 -13.96 -8.83 -2.18
N THR A 124 -14.55 -10.02 -2.37
CA THR A 124 -15.65 -10.25 -3.31
C THR A 124 -16.92 -9.46 -2.97
N HIS A 125 -17.08 -9.04 -1.71
CA HIS A 125 -18.19 -8.22 -1.26
C HIS A 125 -18.24 -6.84 -1.92
N LEU A 126 -17.11 -6.34 -2.45
CA LEU A 126 -17.04 -5.05 -3.15
C LEU A 126 -17.52 -5.13 -4.61
N PHE A 127 -17.48 -6.32 -5.24
CA PHE A 127 -17.72 -6.45 -6.68
C PHE A 127 -19.12 -6.02 -7.11
N PRO A 128 -20.22 -6.38 -6.43
CA PRO A 128 -21.56 -5.93 -6.83
C PRO A 128 -21.71 -4.41 -6.80
N ALA A 129 -21.06 -3.72 -5.86
CA ALA A 129 -21.09 -2.26 -5.79
C ALA A 129 -20.30 -1.64 -6.95
N LEU A 130 -19.12 -2.18 -7.26
CA LEU A 130 -18.30 -1.75 -8.39
C LEU A 130 -19.06 -1.89 -9.72
N GLU A 131 -19.67 -3.05 -9.98
CA GLU A 131 -20.45 -3.31 -11.19
C GLU A 131 -21.63 -2.35 -11.34
N ARG A 132 -22.39 -2.10 -10.26
CA ARG A 132 -23.49 -1.13 -10.26
C ARG A 132 -23.03 0.30 -10.57
N HIS A 133 -21.79 0.65 -10.26
CA HIS A 133 -21.19 1.95 -10.55
C HIS A 133 -20.43 1.98 -11.89
N GLY A 134 -20.61 0.97 -12.75
CA GLY A 134 -20.06 0.92 -14.10
C GLY A 134 -18.60 0.51 -14.19
N TYR A 135 -17.98 0.08 -13.09
CA TYR A 135 -16.62 -0.43 -13.09
C TYR A 135 -16.55 -1.82 -13.74
N ARG A 136 -15.53 -2.04 -14.56
CA ARG A 136 -15.22 -3.31 -15.21
C ARG A 136 -13.78 -3.71 -14.93
N ARG A 137 -13.52 -5.00 -14.74
CA ARG A 137 -12.16 -5.51 -14.53
C ARG A 137 -11.28 -5.13 -15.72
N ALA A 138 -10.10 -4.57 -15.48
CA ALA A 138 -9.12 -4.33 -16.52
C ALA A 138 -8.21 -5.57 -16.63
N GLY A 139 -8.21 -6.23 -17.78
CA GLY A 139 -7.42 -7.45 -18.01
C GLY A 139 -5.94 -7.19 -18.27
N ASP A 140 -5.57 -5.93 -18.57
CA ASP A 140 -4.26 -5.48 -19.03
C ASP A 140 -3.63 -4.40 -18.12
N GLY A 141 -4.24 -4.14 -16.96
CA GLY A 141 -3.72 -3.17 -16.00
C GLY A 141 -2.70 -3.74 -15.02
N PRO A 142 -2.01 -2.87 -14.26
CA PRO A 142 -1.07 -3.29 -13.22
C PRO A 142 -1.77 -4.11 -12.14
N PHE A 143 -1.29 -5.33 -11.90
CA PHE A 143 -1.81 -6.22 -10.86
C PHE A 143 -0.78 -6.36 -9.73
N PHE A 144 -1.26 -6.63 -8.51
CA PHE A 144 -0.40 -6.99 -7.40
C PHE A 144 -0.60 -8.46 -7.03
N LEU A 145 0.47 -9.10 -6.56
CA LEU A 145 0.41 -10.43 -5.97
C LEU A 145 0.53 -10.30 -4.47
N HIS A 146 -0.47 -10.80 -3.74
CA HIS A 146 -0.36 -10.93 -2.30
C HIS A 146 0.38 -12.23 -1.99
N MET A 147 1.61 -12.12 -1.49
CA MET A 147 2.41 -13.26 -1.05
C MET A 147 2.30 -13.39 0.46
N VAL A 148 2.03 -14.59 0.94
CA VAL A 148 1.90 -14.92 2.36
C VAL A 148 2.88 -16.04 2.69
N MET A 149 3.51 -15.95 3.85
CA MET A 149 4.41 -16.96 4.38
C MET A 149 4.05 -17.19 5.84
N ASP A 150 3.84 -18.45 6.20
CA ASP A 150 3.70 -18.87 7.59
C ASP A 150 5.08 -18.84 8.28
N LEU A 151 5.11 -18.44 9.54
CA LEU A 151 6.32 -18.32 10.36
C LEU A 151 6.38 -19.35 11.50
N ASP A 152 5.40 -20.25 11.61
CA ASP A 152 5.33 -21.28 12.66
C ASP A 152 6.54 -22.24 12.61
N ASP A 153 7.04 -22.54 11.41
CA ASP A 153 8.25 -23.35 11.19
C ASP A 153 9.55 -22.55 11.37
N GLY A 154 9.44 -21.27 11.74
CA GLY A 154 10.56 -20.34 11.89
C GLY A 154 11.15 -19.85 10.57
N LEU A 155 12.16 -18.98 10.68
CA LEU A 155 12.90 -18.44 9.54
C LEU A 155 14.37 -18.84 9.61
N PRO A 156 15.02 -19.12 8.47
CA PRO A 156 16.47 -19.31 8.47
C PRO A 156 17.18 -18.04 8.92
N ALA A 157 18.24 -18.19 9.70
CA ALA A 157 19.06 -17.06 10.13
C ALA A 157 19.61 -16.29 8.90
N PRO A 158 19.45 -14.96 8.84
CA PRO A 158 19.85 -14.19 7.68
C PRO A 158 21.38 -14.19 7.55
N ARG A 159 21.88 -14.38 6.32
CA ARG A 159 23.32 -14.37 6.01
C ARG A 159 23.64 -13.21 5.07
N PRO A 160 24.21 -12.10 5.57
CA PRO A 160 24.60 -11.00 4.69
C PRO A 160 25.71 -11.43 3.72
N PRO A 161 25.80 -10.80 2.54
CA PRO A 161 26.96 -10.95 1.67
C PRO A 161 28.25 -10.54 2.38
N ALA A 162 29.40 -11.08 1.96
CA ALA A 162 30.68 -10.78 2.59
C ALA A 162 30.94 -9.25 2.65
N GLY A 163 31.29 -8.76 3.84
CA GLY A 163 31.53 -7.34 4.11
C GLY A 163 30.28 -6.51 4.40
N TYR A 164 29.08 -7.05 4.21
CA TYR A 164 27.83 -6.36 4.55
C TYR A 164 27.45 -6.64 6.00
N ARG A 165 26.79 -5.67 6.63
CA ARG A 165 26.25 -5.79 7.99
C ARG A 165 24.75 -5.55 7.96
N LEU A 166 23.98 -6.47 8.54
CA LEU A 166 22.56 -6.27 8.78
C LEU A 166 22.38 -5.63 10.14
N ARG A 167 21.62 -4.54 10.20
CA ARG A 167 21.26 -3.88 11.46
C ARG A 167 20.05 -2.99 11.31
N THR A 168 19.50 -2.57 12.43
CA THR A 168 18.39 -1.63 12.49
C THR A 168 18.85 -0.19 12.17
N VAL A 169 17.88 0.62 11.74
CA VAL A 169 18.03 2.03 11.40
C VAL A 169 18.01 2.88 12.68
N GLY A 170 19.10 3.59 12.95
CA GLY A 170 19.16 4.64 13.96
C GLY A 170 18.87 6.04 13.39
N ASP A 171 18.84 7.06 14.25
CA ASP A 171 18.56 8.45 13.82
C ASP A 171 19.57 8.97 12.80
N ALA A 172 20.86 8.68 13.00
CA ALA A 172 21.92 9.06 12.07
C ALA A 172 21.81 8.36 10.69
N ASP A 173 20.98 7.33 10.57
CA ASP A 173 20.83 6.55 9.35
C ASP A 173 19.71 7.06 8.44
N VAL A 174 18.86 7.97 8.92
CA VAL A 174 17.71 8.47 8.16
C VAL A 174 18.10 9.05 6.80
N PRO A 175 19.13 9.92 6.66
CA PRO A 175 19.50 10.47 5.36
C PRO A 175 19.84 9.39 4.33
N ARG A 176 20.65 8.38 4.73
CA ARG A 176 21.07 7.30 3.85
C ARG A 176 19.97 6.28 3.59
N ARG A 177 19.07 6.04 4.56
CA ARG A 177 17.88 5.19 4.39
C ARG A 177 16.89 5.77 3.39
N ALA A 178 16.66 7.09 3.43
CA ALA A 178 15.85 7.80 2.46
C ALA A 178 16.52 7.83 1.07
N ALA A 179 17.84 8.05 1.01
CA ALA A 179 18.60 7.98 -0.24
C ALA A 179 18.54 6.60 -0.90
N ALA A 180 18.69 5.52 -0.11
CA ALA A 180 18.56 4.15 -0.59
C ALA A 180 17.17 3.88 -1.19
N HIS A 181 16.11 4.38 -0.55
CA HIS A 181 14.75 4.29 -1.09
C HIS A 181 14.62 4.97 -2.45
N ARG A 182 15.10 6.21 -2.56
CA ARG A 182 15.11 6.96 -3.84
C ARG A 182 15.92 6.26 -4.93
N ALA A 183 17.02 5.60 -4.57
CA ALA A 183 17.82 4.85 -5.52
C ALA A 183 17.13 3.54 -5.97
N ALA A 184 16.44 2.85 -5.06
CA ALA A 184 15.78 1.58 -5.35
C ALA A 184 14.51 1.75 -6.19
N PHE A 185 13.73 2.80 -5.92
CA PHE A 185 12.43 3.08 -6.55
C PHE A 185 12.48 4.40 -7.32
N HIS A 186 12.27 4.34 -8.64
CA HIS A 186 12.22 5.55 -9.47
C HIS A 186 10.86 5.67 -10.17
N PRO A 187 10.17 6.82 -10.07
CA PRO A 187 10.53 8.02 -9.30
C PRO A 187 10.04 7.95 -7.83
N SER A 188 10.95 7.96 -6.86
CA SER A 188 10.59 8.12 -5.43
C SER A 188 10.86 9.54 -4.95
N ARG A 189 9.93 10.06 -4.14
CA ARG A 189 10.00 11.41 -3.54
C ARG A 189 10.21 11.40 -2.02
N VAL A 190 10.56 10.24 -1.43
CA VAL A 190 10.86 10.14 0.01
C VAL A 190 12.02 11.07 0.38
N THR A 191 11.85 11.88 1.42
CA THR A 191 12.85 12.79 1.98
C THR A 191 13.25 12.33 3.39
N GLU A 192 14.26 12.96 3.98
CA GLU A 192 14.57 12.77 5.41
C GLU A 192 13.41 13.20 6.30
N GLU A 193 12.81 14.36 6.00
CA GLU A 193 11.65 14.89 6.71
C GLU A 193 10.46 13.92 6.66
N SER A 194 10.11 13.40 5.48
CA SER A 194 9.00 12.47 5.34
C SER A 194 9.30 11.13 6.00
N TYR A 195 10.55 10.66 5.93
CA TYR A 195 10.94 9.45 6.65
C TYR A 195 10.87 9.61 8.17
N HIS A 196 11.21 10.79 8.71
CA HIS A 196 10.97 11.07 10.13
C HIS A 196 9.47 11.06 10.49
N ALA A 197 8.58 11.48 9.58
CA ALA A 197 7.14 11.36 9.79
C ALA A 197 6.69 9.88 9.82
N VAL A 198 7.20 9.05 8.90
CA VAL A 198 6.98 7.59 8.91
C VAL A 198 7.42 6.97 10.25
N ARG A 199 8.62 7.33 10.74
CA ARG A 199 9.16 6.81 12.01
C ARG A 199 8.36 7.21 13.26
N ARG A 200 7.55 8.28 13.17
CA ARG A 200 6.66 8.73 14.25
C ARG A 200 5.24 8.13 14.15
N ALA A 201 4.90 7.52 13.02
CA ALA A 201 3.57 6.97 12.79
C ALA A 201 3.41 5.61 13.46
N TRP A 202 2.25 5.36 14.07
CA TRP A 202 1.89 4.00 14.45
C TRP A 202 1.64 3.15 13.18
N PRO A 203 2.05 1.86 13.13
CA PRO A 203 2.68 1.05 14.18
C PRO A 203 4.21 0.94 14.05
N TYR A 204 4.91 1.98 13.60
CA TYR A 204 6.36 1.91 13.36
C TYR A 204 7.12 1.42 14.60
N ARG A 205 8.07 0.51 14.39
CA ARG A 205 9.01 0.07 15.42
C ARG A 205 10.44 0.12 14.91
N PRO A 206 11.38 0.73 15.66
CA PRO A 206 12.77 0.86 15.20
C PRO A 206 13.51 -0.48 15.10
N ASP A 207 13.11 -1.50 15.87
CA ASP A 207 13.66 -2.85 15.80
C ASP A 207 13.21 -3.64 14.55
N LEU A 208 12.21 -3.11 13.82
CA LEU A 208 11.64 -3.68 12.60
C LEU A 208 12.01 -2.89 11.33
N ASP A 209 12.88 -1.88 11.43
CA ASP A 209 13.40 -1.10 10.31
C ASP A 209 14.88 -1.42 10.09
N TRP A 210 15.18 -2.16 9.04
CA TRP A 210 16.50 -2.74 8.79
C TRP A 210 17.16 -2.19 7.54
N ILE A 211 18.49 -2.13 7.60
CA ILE A 211 19.36 -1.89 6.45
C ILE A 211 20.43 -2.99 6.33
N ALA A 212 20.83 -3.23 5.09
CA ALA A 212 22.11 -3.87 4.78
C ALA A 212 23.13 -2.77 4.51
N GLU A 213 24.03 -2.55 5.46
CA GLU A 213 25.14 -1.61 5.33
C GLU A 213 26.28 -2.25 4.51
N ALA A 214 26.71 -1.56 3.46
CA ALA A 214 27.82 -1.97 2.62
C ALA A 214 29.18 -1.62 3.26
N PRO A 215 30.30 -2.20 2.75
CA PRO A 215 31.64 -1.90 3.26
C PRO A 215 32.05 -0.42 3.21
N ASP A 216 31.43 0.38 2.33
CA ASP A 216 31.64 1.83 2.20
C ASP A 216 30.76 2.67 3.15
N GLY A 217 29.97 2.02 4.02
CA GLY A 217 29.04 2.67 4.95
C GLY A 217 27.72 3.11 4.32
N SER A 218 27.49 2.84 3.03
CA SER A 218 26.21 3.15 2.37
C SER A 218 25.12 2.15 2.75
N ALA A 219 23.85 2.59 2.73
CA ALA A 219 22.69 1.70 2.88
C ALA A 219 22.40 1.03 1.53
N ALA A 220 22.88 -0.20 1.35
CA ALA A 220 22.78 -0.94 0.09
C ALA A 220 21.38 -1.52 -0.17
N ALA A 221 20.72 -1.96 0.89
CA ALA A 221 19.35 -2.42 0.87
C ALA A 221 18.64 -2.03 2.17
N PHE A 222 17.33 -2.05 2.14
CA PHE A 222 16.48 -1.78 3.28
C PHE A 222 15.24 -2.66 3.28
N CYS A 223 14.68 -2.84 4.46
CA CYS A 223 13.44 -3.56 4.71
C CYS A 223 12.76 -2.94 5.92
N LEU A 224 11.54 -2.43 5.75
CA LEU A 224 10.68 -2.03 6.85
C LEU A 224 9.59 -3.08 7.05
N VAL A 225 9.42 -3.51 8.30
CA VAL A 225 8.37 -4.45 8.69
C VAL A 225 7.36 -3.73 9.58
N TRP A 226 6.09 -3.85 9.22
CA TRP A 226 4.96 -3.36 10.01
C TRP A 226 4.28 -4.53 10.67
N LEU A 227 4.15 -4.51 11.99
CA LEU A 227 3.46 -5.54 12.76
C LEU A 227 2.04 -5.10 13.10
N ASP A 228 1.06 -5.91 12.70
CA ASP A 228 -0.28 -5.91 13.25
C ASP A 228 -0.38 -6.98 14.34
N GLU A 229 -0.31 -6.54 15.60
CA GLU A 229 -0.36 -7.43 16.75
C GLU A 229 -1.72 -8.10 16.92
N ALA A 230 -2.82 -7.42 16.56
CA ALA A 230 -4.17 -7.95 16.72
C ALA A 230 -4.37 -9.17 15.81
N ASN A 231 -3.82 -9.10 14.60
CA ASN A 231 -3.90 -10.19 13.62
C ASN A 231 -2.69 -11.14 13.64
N ARG A 232 -1.67 -10.85 14.46
CA ARG A 232 -0.37 -11.56 14.47
C ARG A 232 0.24 -11.64 13.06
N ALA A 233 0.09 -10.57 12.30
CA ALA A 233 0.50 -10.49 10.92
C ALA A 233 1.58 -9.42 10.74
N ALA A 234 2.57 -9.71 9.91
CA ALA A 234 3.62 -8.75 9.58
C ALA A 234 3.62 -8.48 8.07
N ARG A 235 3.77 -7.20 7.72
CA ARG A 235 3.86 -6.73 6.34
C ARG A 235 5.24 -6.16 6.08
N ILE A 236 5.88 -6.62 5.00
CA ILE A 236 7.15 -6.07 4.55
C ILE A 236 6.86 -4.96 3.53
N GLU A 237 7.03 -3.71 3.93
CA GLU A 237 6.80 -2.56 3.06
C GLU A 237 7.46 -1.28 3.59
N PRO A 238 8.27 -0.55 2.82
CA PRO A 238 8.91 -0.96 1.57
C PRO A 238 10.15 -1.83 1.85
N ALA A 239 10.52 -2.63 0.85
CA ALA A 239 11.82 -3.30 0.81
C ALA A 239 12.48 -3.10 -0.56
N GLY A 240 13.77 -2.74 -0.57
CA GLY A 240 14.45 -2.39 -1.81
C GLY A 240 15.96 -2.49 -1.74
N THR A 241 16.60 -2.72 -2.89
CA THR A 241 18.06 -2.75 -3.04
C THR A 241 18.51 -1.70 -4.04
N ALA A 242 19.47 -0.87 -3.65
CA ALA A 242 20.06 0.14 -4.51
C ALA A 242 20.72 -0.52 -5.75
N PRO A 243 20.62 0.09 -6.95
CA PRO A 243 21.05 -0.54 -8.20
C PRO A 243 22.46 -1.15 -8.19
N GLY A 244 23.45 -0.48 -7.59
CA GLY A 244 24.84 -0.95 -7.51
C GLY A 244 25.06 -2.22 -6.67
N HIS A 245 24.09 -2.56 -5.81
CA HIS A 245 24.16 -3.69 -4.88
C HIS A 245 23.21 -4.84 -5.26
N ARG A 246 22.48 -4.73 -6.39
CA ARG A 246 21.56 -5.78 -6.86
C ARG A 246 22.33 -7.05 -7.27
N ARG A 247 21.63 -8.19 -7.21
CA ARG A 247 22.18 -9.53 -7.50
C ARG A 247 23.35 -9.97 -6.61
N ARG A 248 23.54 -9.32 -5.46
CA ARG A 248 24.54 -9.69 -4.45
C ARG A 248 23.95 -10.43 -3.25
N GLY A 249 22.62 -10.60 -3.20
CA GLY A 249 21.93 -11.28 -2.09
C GLY A 249 21.57 -10.38 -0.90
N CYS A 250 21.51 -9.04 -1.10
CA CYS A 250 21.21 -8.08 -0.02
C CYS A 250 19.76 -8.12 0.47
N ILE A 251 18.84 -8.60 -0.36
CA ILE A 251 17.47 -9.01 0.00
C ILE A 251 17.36 -10.47 -0.48
N GLY A 252 16.82 -11.35 0.36
CA GLY A 252 16.96 -12.80 0.28
C GLY A 252 16.86 -13.40 -1.13
N ARG A 253 17.73 -14.38 -1.39
CA ARG A 253 17.61 -15.27 -2.55
C ARG A 253 16.63 -16.38 -2.18
N SER A 254 15.46 -16.44 -2.82
CA SER A 254 14.63 -17.65 -2.78
C SER A 254 15.44 -18.79 -3.39
N GLY A 255 15.88 -19.73 -2.55
CA GLY A 255 16.70 -20.85 -3.00
C GLY A 255 15.85 -21.95 -3.63
N SER A 256 16.05 -22.18 -4.93
CA SER A 256 15.99 -23.52 -5.53
C SER A 256 16.90 -23.53 -6.77
N GLY A 257 17.46 -24.70 -7.10
CA GLY A 257 18.64 -24.89 -7.95
C GLY A 257 18.58 -24.31 -9.37
N SER A 258 19.79 -23.98 -9.85
CA SER A 258 20.25 -23.98 -11.25
C SER A 258 19.22 -23.91 -12.38
N ALA A 259 19.07 -22.72 -12.97
CA ALA A 259 18.89 -22.51 -14.41
C ALA A 259 19.43 -21.11 -14.79
N PRO A 260 20.26 -20.96 -15.85
CA PRO A 260 20.70 -19.65 -16.29
C PRO A 260 19.61 -19.00 -17.16
N GLY A 261 19.26 -17.75 -16.85
CA GLY A 261 18.42 -16.92 -17.71
C GLY A 261 16.92 -16.92 -17.37
N ALA A 262 16.56 -16.32 -16.24
CA ALA A 262 15.23 -15.74 -16.05
C ALA A 262 15.32 -14.57 -15.06
N SER A 263 14.84 -13.40 -15.46
CA SER A 263 14.50 -12.31 -14.53
C SER A 263 13.57 -12.86 -13.43
N PRO A 264 13.60 -12.33 -12.20
CA PRO A 264 12.79 -12.88 -11.11
C PRO A 264 11.30 -12.54 -11.34
N THR A 265 10.63 -13.39 -12.10
CA THR A 265 9.18 -13.46 -12.19
C THR A 265 8.71 -14.36 -11.04
N ALA A 266 7.94 -13.78 -10.12
CA ALA A 266 7.29 -14.50 -9.04
C ALA A 266 6.36 -15.60 -9.61
N ALA A 267 6.45 -16.81 -9.05
CA ALA A 267 5.64 -17.94 -9.48
C ALA A 267 4.45 -18.16 -8.51
N ARG A 268 3.22 -17.97 -9.04
CA ARG A 268 1.85 -18.46 -8.70
C ARG A 268 1.37 -18.42 -7.23
N CYS A 269 0.16 -17.99 -6.85
CA CYS A 269 -0.96 -17.27 -7.49
C CYS A 269 -1.92 -16.76 -6.38
N SER A 270 -2.13 -15.45 -6.28
CA SER A 270 -3.46 -14.83 -6.13
C SER A 270 -3.30 -13.36 -6.56
N GLY A 271 -3.97 -12.98 -7.64
CA GLY A 271 -3.80 -11.66 -8.27
C GLY A 271 -4.88 -10.70 -7.82
N SER A 272 -4.50 -9.49 -7.42
CA SER A 272 -5.40 -8.33 -7.42
C SER A 272 -5.25 -7.63 -8.77
N ALA A 273 -6.34 -7.51 -9.52
CA ALA A 273 -6.35 -6.82 -10.81
C ALA A 273 -7.02 -5.44 -10.65
N PRO A 274 -6.54 -4.41 -11.35
CA PRO A 274 -7.16 -3.10 -11.30
C PRO A 274 -8.49 -3.13 -12.05
N VAL A 275 -9.45 -2.32 -11.60
CA VAL A 275 -10.79 -2.21 -12.18
C VAL A 275 -10.96 -0.80 -12.74
N ARG A 276 -11.42 -0.67 -13.99
CA ARG A 276 -11.59 0.59 -14.74
C ARG A 276 -13.07 0.83 -15.04
N CYS A 277 -13.55 2.06 -14.86
CA CYS A 277 -14.85 2.47 -15.41
C CYS A 277 -14.66 3.06 -16.82
N GLY A 278 -15.42 2.57 -17.81
CA GLY A 278 -15.41 3.07 -19.18
C GLY A 278 -16.62 3.99 -19.42
N SER A 279 -16.39 5.17 -19.98
CA SER A 279 -17.45 6.12 -20.34
C SER A 279 -18.30 5.59 -21.50
N GLY A 280 -19.50 5.12 -21.17
CA GLY A 280 -20.62 4.96 -22.09
C GLY A 280 -21.83 5.61 -21.45
N GLY A 281 -22.35 6.66 -22.08
CA GLY A 281 -23.36 7.55 -21.50
C GLY A 281 -24.63 6.85 -21.02
N CYS A 282 -25.18 7.37 -19.93
CA CYS A 282 -26.60 7.26 -19.63
C CYS A 282 -27.27 8.53 -20.18
N GLY A 283 -28.35 8.33 -20.94
CA GLY A 283 -29.11 9.39 -21.61
C GLY A 283 -29.92 10.28 -20.69
#